data_AF-A0A3B9KJT7-F1
#
_entry.id   AF-A0A3B9KJT7-F1
#
_cell.length_a   1.000
_cell.length_b   1.000
_cell.length_c   1.000
_cell.angle_alpha   90.00
_cell.angle_beta   90.00
_cell.angle_gamma   90.00
#
_symmetry.space_group_name_H-M   'P 1'
#
loop_
_entity.id
_entity.type
_entity.pdbx_description
1 polymer ?
#
loop_
_entity_poly.entity_id
_entity_poly.type
_entity_poly.pdbx_seq_one_letter_code
_entity_poly.pdbx_strand_id
1 'polypeptide(L)'
;MLPDATEIIVYVGYALLAFGVICLVLSIIILARQAINKNVETIAKQTTKLAEKGITDGASGLVGNASLLINSLNELSRSTSGIGIFFVFLSLVLLAAAYYFLKPFIGLP
;
A
#
# COMPACT_ATOMS: atom_id res chain seq x y z
N MET A 1 -19.49 37.30 -7.20
CA MET A 1 -20.29 36.47 -8.14
C MET A 1 -20.02 35.04 -7.74
N LEU A 2 -21.02 34.33 -7.18
CA LEU A 2 -20.83 32.91 -6.85
C LEU A 2 -20.62 32.16 -8.17
N PRO A 3 -19.62 31.26 -8.27
CA PRO A 3 -19.48 30.40 -9.42
C PRO A 3 -20.75 29.57 -9.59
N ASP A 4 -21.22 29.43 -10.83
CA ASP A 4 -22.39 28.63 -11.15
C ASP A 4 -22.17 27.17 -10.71
N ALA A 5 -23.25 26.51 -10.26
CA ALA A 5 -23.18 25.16 -9.70
C ALA A 5 -22.46 24.17 -10.66
N THR A 6 -22.60 24.38 -11.96
CA THR A 6 -21.94 23.64 -13.04
C THR A 6 -20.42 23.73 -12.98
N GLU A 7 -19.85 24.93 -12.79
CA GLU A 7 -18.38 25.12 -12.72
C GLU A 7 -17.81 24.40 -11.50
N ILE A 8 -18.50 24.50 -10.35
CA ILE A 8 -18.10 23.82 -9.11
C ILE A 8 -18.04 22.30 -9.34
N ILE A 9 -19.05 21.71 -10.00
CA ILE A 9 -19.11 20.27 -10.26
C ILE A 9 -17.93 19.81 -11.13
N VAL A 10 -17.59 20.59 -12.18
CA VAL A 10 -16.46 20.28 -13.06
C VAL A 10 -15.12 20.36 -12.32
N TYR A 11 -14.90 21.42 -11.53
CA TYR A 11 -13.68 21.55 -10.72
C TYR A 11 -13.54 20.41 -9.70
N VAL A 12 -14.63 20.06 -9.00
CA VAL A 12 -14.65 18.95 -8.04
C VAL A 12 -14.33 17.64 -8.73
N GLY A 13 -14.90 17.39 -9.91
CA GLY A 13 -14.65 16.15 -10.64
C GLY A 13 -13.22 16.03 -11.17
N TYR A 14 -12.61 17.12 -11.64
CA TYR A 14 -11.17 17.13 -12.00
C TYR A 14 -10.28 16.89 -10.77
N ALA A 15 -10.61 17.50 -9.63
CA ALA A 15 -9.89 17.27 -8.38
C ALA A 15 -10.01 15.81 -7.93
N LEU A 16 -11.20 15.22 -8.02
CA LEU A 16 -11.45 13.81 -7.69
C LEU A 16 -10.67 12.87 -8.61
N LEU A 17 -10.61 13.17 -9.90
CA LEU A 17 -9.84 12.40 -10.88
C LEU A 17 -8.34 12.44 -10.54
N ALA A 18 -7.79 13.64 -10.34
CA ALA A 18 -6.39 13.83 -9.97
C ALA A 18 -6.05 13.07 -8.67
N PHE A 19 -6.93 13.16 -7.67
CA PHE A 19 -6.75 12.46 -6.40
C PHE A 19 -6.82 10.94 -6.56
N GLY A 20 -7.75 10.43 -7.37
CA GLY A 20 -7.86 9.01 -7.72
C GLY A 20 -6.60 8.47 -8.37
N VAL A 21 -6.02 9.21 -9.32
CA VAL A 21 -4.76 8.83 -9.99
C VAL A 21 -3.58 8.81 -9.01
N ILE A 22 -3.44 9.83 -8.17
CA ILE A 22 -2.39 9.88 -7.14
C ILE A 22 -2.53 8.68 -6.19
N CYS A 23 -3.75 8.39 -5.75
CA CYS A 23 -4.06 7.26 -4.88
C CYS A 23 -3.65 5.92 -5.52
N LEU A 24 -3.93 5.76 -6.82
CA LEU A 24 -3.54 4.59 -7.61
C LEU A 24 -2.00 4.45 -7.66
N VAL A 25 -1.28 5.52 -7.99
CA VAL A 25 0.20 5.49 -8.07
C VAL A 25 0.81 5.11 -6.72
N LEU A 26 0.33 5.70 -5.62
CA LEU A 26 0.79 5.37 -4.28
C LEU A 26 0.53 3.90 -3.93
N SER A 27 -0.63 3.36 -4.30
CA SER A 27 -0.97 1.96 -4.06
C SER A 27 0.00 0.99 -4.76
N ILE A 28 0.40 1.28 -6.01
CA ILE A 28 1.38 0.49 -6.75
C ILE A 28 2.75 0.53 -6.05
N ILE A 29 3.19 1.71 -5.60
CA ILE A 29 4.48 1.86 -4.90
C ILE A 29 4.50 1.04 -3.60
N ILE A 30 3.43 1.09 -2.82
CA ILE A 30 3.31 0.32 -1.56
C ILE A 30 3.38 -1.19 -1.85
N LEU A 31 2.67 -1.65 -2.88
CA LEU A 31 2.65 -3.06 -3.25
C LEU A 31 4.00 -3.55 -3.79
N ALA A 32 4.70 -2.72 -4.56
CA ALA A 32 6.05 -3.02 -5.06
C ALA A 32 7.09 -3.08 -3.93
N ARG A 33 7.08 -2.12 -3.01
CA ARG A 33 7.95 -2.11 -1.81
C ARG A 33 7.72 -3.35 -0.94
N GLN A 34 6.48 -3.79 -0.85
CA GLN A 34 6.13 -4.99 -0.11
C GLN A 34 6.67 -6.28 -0.73
N ALA A 35 6.62 -6.42 -2.05
CA ALA A 35 7.18 -7.61 -2.72
C ALA A 35 8.67 -7.79 -2.38
N ILE A 36 9.39 -6.69 -2.16
CA ILE A 36 10.80 -6.69 -1.76
C ILE A 36 10.96 -7.10 -0.28
N ASN A 37 10.12 -6.59 0.63
CA ASN A 37 10.22 -6.89 2.07
C ASN A 37 10.00 -8.38 2.41
N LYS A 38 9.13 -9.09 1.68
CA LYS A 38 8.87 -10.53 1.90
C LYS A 38 10.10 -11.41 1.65
N ASN A 39 10.97 -11.01 0.72
CA ASN A 39 12.19 -11.75 0.40
C ASN A 39 13.24 -11.59 1.51
N VAL A 40 13.33 -10.39 2.10
CA VAL A 40 14.26 -10.09 3.20
C VAL A 40 13.89 -10.85 4.47
N GLU A 41 12.60 -10.95 4.80
CA GLU A 41 12.14 -11.74 5.95
C GLU A 41 12.50 -13.23 5.80
N THR A 42 12.34 -13.78 4.59
CA THR A 42 12.67 -15.18 4.31
C THR A 42 14.17 -15.46 4.48
N ILE A 43 15.02 -14.55 3.99
CA ILE A 43 16.48 -14.63 4.15
C ILE A 43 16.86 -14.51 5.63
N ALA A 44 16.24 -13.59 6.37
CA ALA A 44 16.48 -13.44 7.80
C ALA A 44 16.10 -14.71 8.57
N LYS A 45 14.91 -15.29 8.32
CA LYS A 45 14.48 -16.57 8.91
C LYS A 45 15.44 -17.71 8.60
N GLN A 46 15.91 -17.82 7.36
CA GLN A 46 16.85 -18.86 6.97
C GLN A 46 18.22 -18.67 7.62
N THR A 47 18.68 -17.42 7.76
CA THR A 47 19.95 -17.07 8.42
C THR A 47 19.89 -17.29 9.93
N THR A 48 18.78 -16.93 10.58
CA THR A 48 18.52 -17.23 12.01
C THR A 48 18.54 -18.73 12.25
N LYS A 49 17.87 -19.52 11.40
CA LYS A 49 17.83 -20.99 11.51
C LYS A 49 19.19 -21.65 11.24
N LEU A 50 20.03 -21.04 10.40
CA LEU A 50 21.43 -21.41 10.18
C LEU A 50 22.32 -21.10 11.38
N ALA A 51 22.15 -19.93 12.01
CA ALA A 51 22.87 -19.53 13.22
C ALA A 51 22.51 -20.41 14.43
N GLU A 52 21.22 -20.76 14.58
CA GLU A 52 20.71 -21.64 15.63
C GLU A 52 21.27 -23.07 15.53
N LYS A 53 21.53 -23.55 14.32
CA LYS A 53 22.18 -24.85 14.09
C LYS A 53 23.70 -24.83 14.26
N GLY A 54 24.33 -23.66 14.35
CA GLY A 54 25.79 -23.50 14.37
C GLY A 54 26.43 -23.05 15.68
N ILE A 55 25.68 -22.39 16.59
CA ILE A 55 26.24 -21.80 17.82
C ILE A 55 25.48 -22.30 19.07
N THR A 56 26.13 -23.26 19.74
CA THR A 56 26.24 -23.47 21.20
C THR A 56 25.43 -22.51 22.12
N ASP A 57 24.69 -23.13 23.05
CA ASP A 57 23.92 -22.73 24.26
C ASP A 57 23.80 -21.26 24.76
N GLY A 58 24.57 -20.28 24.26
CA GLY A 58 24.49 -18.87 24.64
C GLY A 58 23.83 -17.94 23.62
N ALA A 59 23.78 -18.32 22.34
CA ALA A 59 23.24 -17.46 21.26
C ALA A 59 21.73 -17.61 21.04
N SER A 60 21.12 -18.74 21.43
CA SER A 60 19.69 -19.03 21.24
C SER A 60 18.77 -17.98 21.90
N GLY A 61 19.16 -17.45 23.07
CA GLY A 61 18.37 -16.40 23.74
C GLY A 61 18.34 -15.06 23.00
N LEU A 62 19.46 -14.69 22.36
CA LEU A 62 19.58 -13.44 21.60
C LEU A 62 18.95 -13.56 20.20
N VAL A 63 19.13 -14.71 19.56
CA VAL A 63 18.50 -15.03 18.26
C VAL A 63 16.99 -15.17 18.39
N GLY A 64 16.48 -15.71 19.51
CA GLY A 64 15.04 -15.73 19.80
C GLY A 64 14.44 -14.33 19.87
N ASN A 65 15.14 -13.37 20.47
CA ASN A 65 14.72 -11.98 20.53
C ASN A 65 14.75 -11.28 19.14
N ALA A 66 15.80 -11.55 18.35
CA ALA A 66 15.88 -11.08 16.97
C ALA A 66 14.79 -11.71 16.07
N SER A 67 14.46 -12.99 16.30
CA SER A 67 13.39 -13.70 15.59
C SER A 67 12.02 -13.12 15.91
N LEU A 68 11.75 -12.78 17.18
CA LEU A 68 10.54 -12.05 17.58
C LEU A 68 10.44 -10.69 16.89
N LEU A 69 11.54 -9.92 16.82
CA LEU A 69 11.55 -8.63 16.13
C LEU A 69 11.32 -8.79 14.62
N ILE A 70 11.93 -9.79 13.97
CA ILE A 70 11.68 -10.15 12.57
C ILE A 70 10.22 -10.54 12.34
N ASN A 71 9.63 -11.29 13.27
CA ASN A 71 8.23 -11.70 13.17
C ASN A 71 7.28 -10.51 13.35
N SER A 72 7.58 -9.59 14.28
CA SER A 72 6.84 -8.32 14.43
C SER A 72 7.01 -7.39 13.22
N LEU A 73 8.20 -7.34 12.62
CA LEU A 73 8.45 -6.61 11.37
C LEU A 73 7.68 -7.23 10.20
N ASN A 74 7.54 -8.56 10.17
CA ASN A 74 6.69 -9.23 9.21
C ASN A 74 5.21 -8.90 9.43
N GLU A 75 4.70 -8.95 10.67
CA GLU A 75 3.33 -8.56 10.97
C GLU A 75 3.04 -7.11 10.57
N LEU A 76 3.99 -6.19 10.81
CA LEU A 76 3.89 -4.81 10.36
C LEU A 76 3.92 -4.69 8.83
N SER A 77 4.81 -5.44 8.16
CA SER A 77 4.88 -5.51 6.70
C SER A 77 3.64 -6.16 6.08
N ARG A 78 2.95 -7.05 6.81
CA ARG A 78 1.72 -7.72 6.39
C ARG A 78 0.50 -6.82 6.61
N SER A 79 0.46 -6.04 7.68
CA SER A 79 -0.57 -5.00 7.92
C SER A 79 -0.56 -3.93 6.82
N THR A 80 0.64 -3.48 6.42
CA THR A 80 0.81 -2.57 5.28
C THR A 80 0.40 -3.19 3.93
N SER A 81 0.30 -4.52 3.82
CA SER A 81 -0.29 -5.23 2.65
C SER A 81 -1.76 -4.95 2.47
N GLY A 82 -2.52 -5.07 3.57
CA GLY A 82 -3.95 -4.80 3.57
C GLY A 82 -4.24 -3.35 3.15
N ILE A 83 -3.41 -2.42 3.62
CA ILE A 83 -3.49 -1.00 3.25
C ILE A 83 -3.25 -0.81 1.75
N GLY A 84 -2.19 -1.38 1.17
CA GLY A 84 -1.92 -1.23 -0.27
C GLY A 84 -3.09 -1.70 -1.15
N ILE A 85 -3.64 -2.88 -0.87
CA ILE A 85 -4.77 -3.44 -1.62
C ILE A 85 -6.04 -2.60 -1.43
N PHE A 86 -6.31 -2.14 -0.21
CA PHE A 86 -7.44 -1.25 0.07
C PHE A 86 -7.37 0.05 -0.74
N PHE A 87 -6.19 0.65 -0.86
CA PHE A 87 -5.97 1.86 -1.64
C PHE A 87 -6.20 1.64 -3.16
N VAL A 88 -5.91 0.44 -3.68
CA VAL A 88 -6.24 0.09 -5.08
C VAL A 88 -7.76 0.15 -5.29
N PHE A 89 -8.53 -0.55 -4.46
CA PHE A 89 -10.00 -0.53 -4.55
C PHE A 89 -10.57 0.88 -4.37
N LEU A 90 -10.08 1.62 -3.38
CA LEU A 90 -10.49 3.00 -3.14
C LEU A 90 -10.22 3.89 -4.36
N SER A 91 -9.05 3.76 -5.00
CA SER A 91 -8.70 4.52 -6.20
C SER A 91 -9.62 4.22 -7.39
N LEU A 92 -10.02 2.95 -7.58
CA LEU A 92 -10.94 2.55 -8.64
C LEU A 92 -12.33 3.14 -8.41
N VAL A 93 -12.81 3.13 -7.16
CA VAL A 93 -14.09 3.75 -6.79
C VAL A 93 -14.03 5.27 -6.99
N LEU A 94 -12.94 5.93 -6.58
CA LEU A 94 -12.76 7.37 -6.81
C LEU A 94 -12.72 7.71 -8.30
N LEU A 95 -12.01 6.92 -9.12
CA LEU A 95 -11.95 7.11 -10.57
C LEU A 95 -13.31 6.90 -11.23
N ALA A 96 -14.05 5.87 -10.82
CA ALA A 96 -15.40 5.62 -11.32
C ALA A 96 -16.37 6.76 -10.94
N ALA A 97 -16.28 7.25 -9.70
CA ALA A 97 -17.05 8.41 -9.26
C ALA A 97 -16.69 9.67 -10.06
N ALA A 98 -15.39 9.95 -10.22
CA ALA A 98 -14.91 11.08 -11.01
C ALA A 98 -15.41 11.01 -12.46
N TYR A 99 -15.33 9.83 -13.08
CA TYR A 99 -15.82 9.60 -14.43
C TYR A 99 -17.33 9.82 -14.53
N TYR A 100 -18.12 9.32 -13.58
CA TYR A 100 -19.58 9.53 -13.57
C TYR A 100 -19.94 11.02 -13.44
N PHE A 101 -19.21 11.76 -12.62
CA PHE A 101 -19.40 13.21 -12.45
C PHE A 101 -18.99 14.00 -13.70
N LEU A 102 -17.91 13.61 -14.39
CA LEU A 102 -17.44 14.32 -15.59
C LEU A 102 -18.17 13.91 -16.87
N LYS A 103 -18.70 12.68 -16.94
CA LYS A 103 -19.39 12.13 -18.12
C LYS A 103 -20.43 13.09 -18.72
N PRO A 104 -21.39 13.65 -17.96
CA PRO A 104 -22.41 14.53 -18.53
C PRO A 104 -21.86 15.86 -19.07
N PHE A 105 -20.69 16.30 -18.61
CA PHE A 105 -20.09 17.59 -19.01
C PHE A 105 -19.10 17.45 -20.17
N ILE A 106 -18.43 16.30 -20.29
CA ILE A 106 -17.35 16.09 -21.26
C ILE A 106 -17.85 15.54 -22.61
N GLY A 107 -19.14 15.20 -22.72
CA GLY A 107 -19.75 14.74 -23.97
C GLY A 107 -19.11 13.46 -24.54
N LEU A 108 -18.49 12.62 -23.69
CA LEU A 108 -18.01 11.30 -24.11
C LEU A 108 -19.22 10.38 -24.36
N PRO A 109 -19.27 9.66 -25.50
CA PRO A 109 -20.36 8.73 -25.81
C PRO A 109 -20.54 7.64 -24.75
#